data_AF-A0A3M1WYN0-F1
#
_entry.id   AF-A0A3M1WYN0-F1
#
_cell.length_a   1.000
_cell.length_b   1.000
_cell.length_c   1.000
_cell.angle_alpha   90.00
_cell.angle_beta   90.00
_cell.angle_gamma   90.00
#
_symmetry.space_group_name_H-M   'P 1'
#
loop_
_entity.id
_entity.type
_entity.pdbx_description
1 polymer ?
#
loop_
_entity_poly.entity_id
_entity_poly.type
_entity_poly.pdbx_seq_one_letter_code
_entity_poly.pdbx_strand_id
1 'polypeptide(L)'
;MNGTYGRIELHSHLYGCLGLDELYWLHDRKEPRKEIFTESYKKCYGRTPDWELLFSKTSEGKRYLESCYYFSGEKERLKKFNTTHRRQAGNFEAFQCAFDLVISLSHTDPEELHEIALRVANTEEADFAEYRMLFSPLETESSWKEKVAALAEGLFAASRQTGKELRLAMSLVRRPDLAERQYQWLRELQSSNGTVANVLSGIDFCATEEGYPPG
;
A
#
# COMPACT_ATOMS: atom_id res chain seq x y z
N MET A 1 -29.23 10.54 8.56
CA MET A 1 -29.37 9.09 8.69
C MET A 1 -28.34 8.64 9.71
N ASN A 2 -28.76 8.16 10.88
CA ASN A 2 -27.85 7.56 11.86
C ASN A 2 -27.69 6.09 11.50
N GLY A 3 -26.77 5.80 10.57
CA GLY A 3 -26.34 4.43 10.31
C GLY A 3 -25.34 4.02 11.39
N THR A 4 -25.69 3.03 12.21
CA THR A 4 -24.66 2.30 12.97
C THR A 4 -23.92 1.44 11.97
N TYR A 5 -22.72 1.87 11.55
CA TYR A 5 -21.78 0.99 10.86
C TYR A 5 -21.48 -0.21 11.77
N GLY A 6 -21.39 -1.40 11.18
CA GLY A 6 -21.02 -2.60 11.93
C GLY A 6 -19.54 -2.54 12.28
N ARG A 7 -18.67 -2.83 11.32
CA ARG A 7 -17.21 -2.80 11.49
C ARG A 7 -16.62 -1.56 10.80
N ILE A 8 -15.72 -0.88 11.50
CA ILE A 8 -15.07 0.36 11.05
C ILE A 8 -13.55 0.14 11.08
N GLU A 9 -12.87 0.52 10.01
CA GLU A 9 -11.42 0.56 9.87
C GLU A 9 -10.98 1.98 9.51
N LEU A 10 -10.06 2.58 10.28
CA LEU A 10 -9.67 4.00 10.13
C LEU A 10 -8.17 4.17 9.84
N HIS A 11 -7.40 3.08 9.84
CA HIS A 11 -5.96 3.13 9.68
C HIS A 11 -5.48 1.93 8.87
N SER A 12 -5.72 1.98 7.57
CA SER A 12 -5.20 0.99 6.63
C SER A 12 -4.39 1.65 5.54
N HIS A 13 -3.16 1.19 5.31
CA HIS A 13 -2.38 1.58 4.15
C HIS A 13 -2.85 0.76 2.95
N LEU A 14 -3.33 1.41 1.88
CA LEU A 14 -3.98 0.73 0.76
C LEU A 14 -3.15 -0.45 0.21
N TYR A 15 -1.88 -0.20 -0.10
CA TYR A 15 -0.96 -1.20 -0.61
C TYR A 15 -0.45 -2.18 0.46
N GLY A 16 -0.64 -1.87 1.75
CA GLY A 16 -0.41 -2.78 2.86
C GLY A 16 -1.52 -3.82 3.05
N CYS A 17 -2.67 -3.64 2.38
CA CYS A 17 -3.81 -4.56 2.41
C CYS A 17 -3.75 -5.65 1.33
N LEU A 18 -2.69 -5.67 0.50
CA LEU A 18 -2.60 -6.59 -0.63
C LEU A 18 -2.33 -8.04 -0.18
N GLY A 19 -2.93 -8.99 -0.90
CA GLY A 19 -2.62 -10.41 -0.78
C GLY A 19 -1.57 -10.84 -1.82
N LEU A 20 -1.22 -12.13 -1.79
CA LEU A 20 -0.26 -12.70 -2.74
C LEU A 20 -0.75 -12.63 -4.18
N ASP A 21 -2.05 -12.79 -4.41
CA ASP A 21 -2.66 -12.73 -5.74
C ASP A 21 -2.52 -11.32 -6.34
N GLU A 22 -2.66 -10.28 -5.52
CA GLU A 22 -2.40 -8.89 -5.90
C GLU A 22 -0.92 -8.65 -6.24
N LEU A 23 0.01 -9.26 -5.49
CA LEU A 23 1.45 -9.15 -5.81
C LEU A 23 1.78 -9.81 -7.15
N TYR A 24 1.20 -10.98 -7.43
CA TYR A 24 1.32 -11.62 -8.74
C TYR A 24 0.72 -10.74 -9.84
N TRP A 25 -0.44 -10.15 -9.61
CA TRP A 25 -1.06 -9.25 -10.58
C TRP A 25 -0.20 -8.01 -10.85
N LEU A 26 0.35 -7.37 -9.82
CA LEU A 26 1.26 -6.23 -9.98
C LEU A 26 2.51 -6.62 -10.79
N HIS A 27 3.12 -7.76 -10.47
CA HIS A 27 4.27 -8.30 -11.20
C HIS A 27 3.96 -8.54 -12.68
N ASP A 28 2.83 -9.20 -12.98
CA ASP A 28 2.48 -9.62 -14.34
C ASP A 28 2.09 -8.43 -15.23
N ARG A 29 1.78 -7.26 -14.64
CA ARG A 29 1.33 -6.06 -15.37
C ARG A 29 2.50 -5.23 -15.93
N LYS A 30 3.56 -5.02 -15.14
CA LYS A 30 4.70 -4.17 -15.51
C LYS A 30 5.99 -4.67 -14.86
N GLU A 31 7.11 -4.42 -15.55
CA GLU A 31 8.43 -4.82 -15.05
C GLU A 31 8.70 -4.18 -13.67
N PRO A 32 9.02 -4.98 -12.63
CA PRO A 32 9.30 -4.45 -11.31
C PRO A 32 10.52 -3.53 -11.28
N ARG A 33 10.50 -2.55 -10.39
CA ARG A 33 11.67 -1.72 -10.02
C ARG A 33 12.57 -2.52 -9.08
N LYS A 34 13.22 -3.56 -9.63
CA LYS A 34 13.86 -4.66 -8.88
C LYS A 34 14.91 -4.18 -7.89
N GLU A 35 15.55 -3.06 -8.17
CA GLU A 35 16.63 -2.48 -7.36
C GLU A 35 16.15 -2.18 -5.93
N ILE A 36 14.93 -1.64 -5.79
CA ILE A 36 14.34 -1.23 -4.51
C ILE A 36 14.30 -2.42 -3.53
N PHE A 37 13.68 -3.52 -3.95
CA PHE A 37 13.58 -4.71 -3.11
C PHE A 37 14.92 -5.48 -3.01
N THR A 38 15.71 -5.51 -4.08
CA THR A 38 17.00 -6.23 -4.08
C THR A 38 17.97 -5.65 -3.05
N GLU A 39 18.05 -4.32 -2.95
CA GLU A 39 18.90 -3.64 -1.98
C GLU A 39 18.44 -3.88 -0.54
N SER A 40 17.14 -3.72 -0.26
CA SER A 40 16.60 -3.93 1.09
C SER A 40 16.66 -5.38 1.52
N TYR A 41 16.40 -6.32 0.60
CA TYR A 41 16.52 -7.76 0.86
C TYR A 41 17.96 -8.16 1.14
N LYS A 42 18.93 -7.63 0.38
CA LYS A 42 20.35 -7.88 0.65
C LYS A 42 20.79 -7.32 1.99
N LYS A 43 20.32 -6.14 2.37
CA LYS A 43 20.57 -5.56 3.71
C LYS A 43 19.98 -6.44 4.82
N CYS A 44 18.74 -6.90 4.65
CA CYS A 44 18.02 -7.66 5.68
C CYS A 44 18.52 -9.11 5.83
N TYR A 45 18.84 -9.78 4.72
CA TYR A 45 19.11 -11.23 4.69
C TYR A 45 20.52 -11.62 4.22
N GLY A 46 21.36 -10.65 3.81
CA GLY A 46 22.74 -10.89 3.41
C GLY A 46 22.92 -11.58 2.04
N ARG A 47 21.85 -11.75 1.27
CA ARG A 47 21.85 -12.39 -0.06
C ARG A 47 20.93 -11.65 -1.03
N THR A 48 21.10 -11.84 -2.32
CA THR A 48 20.20 -11.30 -3.36
C THR A 48 18.93 -12.15 -3.45
N PRO A 49 17.73 -11.56 -3.65
CA PRO A 49 16.53 -12.35 -3.87
C PRO A 49 16.56 -13.02 -5.24
N ASP A 50 16.06 -14.26 -5.31
CA ASP A 50 15.83 -14.96 -6.57
C ASP A 50 14.50 -14.50 -7.21
N TRP A 51 14.57 -13.54 -8.15
CA TRP A 51 13.40 -12.98 -8.81
C TRP A 51 12.62 -13.98 -9.67
N GLU A 52 13.33 -14.93 -10.30
CA GLU A 52 12.70 -15.96 -11.13
C GLU A 52 11.88 -16.89 -10.26
N LEU A 53 12.45 -17.33 -9.13
CA LEU A 53 11.74 -18.16 -8.17
C LEU A 53 10.58 -17.39 -7.53
N LEU A 54 10.79 -16.13 -7.14
CA LEU A 54 9.83 -15.28 -6.41
C LEU A 54 8.47 -15.19 -7.12
N PHE A 55 8.47 -15.08 -8.44
CA PHE A 55 7.24 -15.00 -9.23
C PHE A 55 6.98 -16.25 -10.08
N SER A 56 7.73 -17.33 -9.85
CA SER A 56 7.36 -18.62 -10.43
C SER A 56 6.00 -19.08 -9.88
N LYS A 57 5.13 -19.60 -10.75
CA LYS A 57 3.82 -20.13 -10.35
C LYS A 57 3.90 -21.54 -9.72
N THR A 58 5.12 -22.03 -9.47
CA THR A 58 5.37 -23.32 -8.81
C THR A 58 5.01 -23.24 -7.33
N SER A 59 4.81 -24.39 -6.69
CA SER A 59 4.62 -24.43 -5.22
C SER A 59 5.83 -23.88 -4.47
N GLU A 60 7.03 -23.98 -5.03
CA GLU A 60 8.24 -23.44 -4.44
C GLU A 60 8.27 -21.91 -4.51
N GLY A 61 7.94 -21.34 -5.66
CA GLY A 61 7.86 -19.88 -5.83
C GLY A 61 6.81 -19.24 -4.95
N LYS A 62 5.60 -19.82 -4.88
CA LYS A 62 4.54 -19.35 -3.96
C LYS A 62 5.02 -19.31 -2.51
N ARG A 63 5.68 -20.39 -2.07
CA ARG A 63 6.25 -20.48 -0.73
C ARG A 63 7.40 -19.51 -0.49
N TYR A 64 8.13 -19.13 -1.54
CA TYR A 64 9.22 -18.17 -1.46
C TYR A 64 8.66 -16.74 -1.38
N LEU A 65 7.68 -16.38 -2.21
CA LEU A 65 6.95 -15.11 -2.12
C LEU A 65 6.30 -14.91 -0.75
N GLU A 66 5.61 -15.92 -0.22
CA GLU A 66 5.05 -15.90 1.14
C GLU A 66 6.10 -15.56 2.19
N SER A 67 7.28 -16.18 2.10
CA SER A 67 8.36 -15.97 3.07
C SER A 67 8.94 -14.56 3.00
N CYS A 68 9.02 -14.00 1.78
CA CYS A 68 9.43 -12.62 1.57
C CYS A 68 8.38 -11.65 2.09
N TYR A 69 7.10 -11.86 1.74
CA TYR A 69 6.03 -10.89 2.01
C TYR A 69 5.53 -10.86 3.46
N TYR A 70 5.34 -12.03 4.07
CA TYR A 70 4.84 -12.13 5.44
C TYR A 70 5.94 -12.20 6.50
N PHE A 71 7.20 -12.09 6.08
CA PHE A 71 8.37 -12.13 6.97
C PHE A 71 8.44 -13.40 7.83
N SER A 72 7.87 -14.49 7.35
CA SER A 72 7.96 -15.80 7.99
C SER A 72 9.33 -16.39 7.64
N GLY A 73 10.35 -16.03 8.42
CA GLY A 73 11.74 -16.42 8.13
C GLY A 73 11.93 -17.93 7.95
N GLU A 74 12.87 -18.32 7.09
CA GLU A 74 13.29 -19.72 6.89
C GLU A 74 13.72 -20.42 8.19
N LYS A 75 14.21 -19.65 9.19
CA LYS A 75 14.71 -20.19 10.48
C LYS A 75 13.63 -20.87 11.33
N GLU A 76 12.34 -20.61 11.12
CA GLU A 76 11.26 -21.35 11.79
C GLU A 76 10.76 -22.55 10.97
N ARG A 77 11.01 -22.60 9.65
CA ARG A 77 10.58 -23.75 8.82
C ARG A 77 11.27 -25.07 9.20
N LEU A 78 12.49 -25.01 9.73
CA LEU A 78 13.19 -26.19 10.28
C LEU A 78 12.69 -26.58 11.69
N LYS A 79 11.84 -25.78 12.32
CA LYS A 79 11.23 -26.07 13.62
C LYS A 79 9.70 -25.96 13.54
N LYS A 80 9.09 -27.07 13.15
CA LYS A 80 7.69 -27.48 13.38
C LYS A 80 6.70 -27.18 12.26
N PHE A 81 6.40 -28.25 11.53
CA PHE A 81 5.01 -28.63 11.23
C PHE A 81 4.16 -28.45 12.49
N ASN A 82 3.05 -27.70 12.38
CA ASN A 82 2.18 -27.19 13.46
C ASN A 82 2.73 -25.98 14.23
N THR A 83 2.41 -24.77 13.78
CA THR A 83 1.57 -23.77 14.51
C THR A 83 1.57 -22.43 13.75
N THR A 84 0.39 -21.81 13.66
CA THR A 84 0.10 -20.37 13.47
C THR A 84 1.30 -19.45 13.21
N HIS A 85 1.30 -18.76 12.06
CA HIS A 85 2.23 -17.70 11.66
C HIS A 85 2.36 -16.61 12.75
N ARG A 86 3.24 -16.79 13.74
CA ARG A 86 3.62 -15.73 14.66
C ARG A 86 4.55 -14.79 13.92
N ARG A 87 3.99 -13.69 13.41
CA ARG A 87 4.74 -12.52 12.94
C ARG A 87 5.79 -12.17 14.00
N GLN A 88 7.07 -12.07 13.62
CA GLN A 88 8.12 -11.62 14.54
C GLN A 88 7.86 -10.16 14.89
N ALA A 89 7.19 -9.91 16.02
CA ALA A 89 7.04 -8.56 16.55
C ALA A 89 8.45 -7.98 16.82
N GLY A 90 8.69 -6.76 16.32
CA GLY A 90 9.93 -6.01 16.59
C GLY A 90 11.03 -6.07 15.53
N ASN A 91 10.84 -6.76 14.39
CA ASN A 91 11.79 -6.69 13.27
C ASN A 91 11.34 -5.66 12.22
N PHE A 92 11.61 -4.38 12.50
CA PHE A 92 11.25 -3.28 11.59
C PHE A 92 11.98 -3.36 10.24
N GLU A 93 13.22 -3.85 10.22
CA GLU A 93 13.97 -4.01 8.96
C GLU A 93 13.34 -5.07 8.05
N ALA A 94 12.89 -6.19 8.63
CA ALA A 94 12.10 -7.16 7.89
C ALA A 94 10.82 -6.50 7.38
N PHE A 95 10.00 -5.90 8.25
CA PHE A 95 8.78 -5.20 7.85
C PHE A 95 9.00 -4.22 6.67
N GLN A 96 10.02 -3.37 6.75
CA GLN A 96 10.37 -2.45 5.68
C GLN A 96 10.74 -3.19 4.39
N CYS A 97 11.48 -4.30 4.48
CA CYS A 97 11.91 -5.07 3.32
C CYS A 97 10.76 -5.60 2.46
N ALA A 98 9.62 -6.06 3.00
CA ALA A 98 8.50 -6.43 2.11
C ALA A 98 7.56 -5.28 1.80
N PHE A 99 7.59 -4.20 2.58
CA PHE A 99 7.00 -2.97 2.06
C PHE A 99 7.75 -2.53 0.79
N ASP A 100 9.07 -2.67 0.76
CA ASP A 100 9.91 -2.42 -0.42
C ASP A 100 9.64 -3.42 -1.56
N LEU A 101 9.23 -4.66 -1.26
CA LEU A 101 8.71 -5.58 -2.28
C LEU A 101 7.45 -5.01 -2.94
N VAL A 102 6.47 -4.54 -2.14
CA VAL A 102 5.25 -3.94 -2.68
C VAL A 102 5.56 -2.69 -3.49
N ILE A 103 6.43 -1.81 -2.99
CA ILE A 103 6.90 -0.63 -3.72
C ILE A 103 7.58 -1.03 -5.03
N SER A 104 8.43 -2.06 -5.02
CA SER A 104 9.13 -2.55 -6.22
C SER A 104 8.15 -2.98 -7.33
N LEU A 105 7.01 -3.58 -6.96
CA LEU A 105 6.00 -4.06 -7.90
C LEU A 105 5.01 -2.96 -8.36
N SER A 106 4.67 -2.05 -7.46
CA SER A 106 3.71 -0.98 -7.75
C SER A 106 4.29 0.07 -8.69
N HIS A 107 3.45 0.62 -9.57
CA HIS A 107 3.77 1.78 -10.39
C HIS A 107 2.85 2.98 -10.10
N THR A 108 1.72 2.76 -9.44
CA THR A 108 0.73 3.81 -9.08
C THR A 108 0.25 4.64 -10.28
N ASP A 109 0.23 4.08 -11.48
CA ASP A 109 -0.45 4.72 -12.61
C ASP A 109 -1.98 4.61 -12.46
N PRO A 110 -2.77 5.46 -13.15
CA PRO A 110 -4.21 5.53 -12.94
C PRO A 110 -4.94 4.19 -13.05
N GLU A 111 -4.58 3.34 -14.02
CA GLU A 111 -5.15 2.00 -14.18
C GLU A 111 -4.89 1.13 -12.94
N GLU A 112 -3.67 1.15 -12.43
CA GLU A 112 -3.30 0.40 -11.23
C GLU A 112 -4.12 0.84 -10.02
N LEU A 113 -4.27 2.15 -9.81
CA LEU A 113 -4.97 2.70 -8.65
C LEU A 113 -6.45 2.35 -8.65
N HIS A 114 -7.09 2.38 -9.82
CA HIS A 114 -8.48 1.95 -9.99
C HIS A 114 -8.67 0.47 -9.63
N GLU A 115 -7.84 -0.40 -10.20
CA GLU A 115 -7.94 -1.84 -10.00
C GLU A 115 -7.58 -2.27 -8.57
N ILE A 116 -6.56 -1.66 -7.96
CA ILE A 116 -6.17 -1.92 -6.57
C ILE A 116 -7.28 -1.49 -5.61
N ALA A 117 -7.92 -0.35 -5.83
CA ALA A 117 -9.05 0.09 -5.02
C ALA A 117 -10.18 -0.96 -5.02
N LEU A 118 -10.50 -1.53 -6.19
CA LEU A 118 -11.50 -2.59 -6.30
C LEU A 118 -11.06 -3.89 -5.63
N ARG A 119 -9.82 -4.32 -5.83
CA ARG A 119 -9.28 -5.55 -5.22
C ARG A 119 -9.30 -5.50 -3.70
N VAL A 120 -8.81 -4.40 -3.13
CA VAL A 120 -8.83 -4.17 -1.68
C VAL A 120 -10.26 -4.09 -1.16
N ALA A 121 -11.16 -3.38 -1.86
CA ALA A 121 -12.57 -3.32 -1.46
C ALA A 121 -13.26 -4.69 -1.41
N ASN A 122 -12.91 -5.62 -2.31
CA ASN A 122 -13.50 -6.95 -2.35
C ASN A 122 -13.06 -7.83 -1.18
N THR A 123 -11.88 -7.60 -0.61
CA THR A 123 -11.38 -8.34 0.55
C THR A 123 -11.63 -7.63 1.89
N GLU A 124 -12.03 -6.36 1.87
CA GLU A 124 -12.39 -5.61 3.06
C GLU A 124 -13.55 -6.26 3.83
N GLU A 125 -13.48 -6.30 5.15
CA GLU A 125 -14.54 -6.83 6.01
C GLU A 125 -15.31 -5.71 6.72
N ALA A 126 -14.77 -4.49 6.74
CA ALA A 126 -15.41 -3.31 7.30
C ALA A 126 -16.51 -2.76 6.39
N ASP A 127 -17.58 -2.27 7.01
CA ASP A 127 -18.65 -1.53 6.33
C ASP A 127 -18.21 -0.10 6.00
N PHE A 128 -17.29 0.43 6.81
CA PHE A 128 -16.62 1.70 6.62
C PHE A 128 -15.11 1.50 6.72
N ALA A 129 -14.35 1.90 5.69
CA ALA A 129 -12.90 1.81 5.69
C ALA A 129 -12.26 3.11 5.18
N GLU A 130 -11.30 3.66 5.92
CA GLU A 130 -10.43 4.74 5.47
C GLU A 130 -9.06 4.19 5.08
N TYR A 131 -8.72 4.34 3.80
CA TYR A 131 -7.42 3.96 3.27
C TYR A 131 -6.49 5.15 3.14
N ARG A 132 -5.23 4.92 3.49
CA ARG A 132 -4.14 5.89 3.45
C ARG A 132 -3.25 5.62 2.26
N MET A 133 -2.87 6.70 1.57
CA MET A 133 -1.93 6.63 0.45
C MET A 133 -0.90 7.74 0.49
N LEU A 134 0.37 7.36 0.33
CA LEU A 134 1.50 8.26 0.12
C LEU A 134 2.04 8.04 -1.29
N PHE A 135 2.05 9.08 -2.12
CA PHE A 135 2.75 9.04 -3.40
C PHE A 135 4.20 9.51 -3.26
N SER A 136 5.02 9.18 -4.28
CA SER A 136 6.44 9.52 -4.29
C SER A 136 6.67 11.03 -4.04
N PRO A 137 7.68 11.41 -3.24
CA PRO A 137 8.04 12.82 -3.05
C PRO A 137 8.60 13.49 -4.31
N LEU A 138 8.83 12.71 -5.38
CA LEU A 138 9.34 13.15 -6.67
C LEU A 138 8.24 13.42 -7.70
N GLU A 139 6.97 13.21 -7.36
CA GLU A 139 5.86 13.49 -8.27
C GLU A 139 5.78 14.99 -8.62
N THR A 140 5.44 15.29 -9.87
CA THR A 140 4.99 16.62 -10.26
C THR A 140 3.58 16.87 -9.74
N GLU A 141 3.18 18.13 -9.65
CA GLU A 141 1.81 18.50 -9.28
C GLU A 141 0.75 17.79 -10.14
N SER A 142 0.95 17.81 -11.47
CA SER A 142 -0.01 17.23 -12.41
C SER A 142 -0.14 15.73 -12.23
N SER A 143 0.99 15.02 -12.15
CA SER A 143 1.03 13.57 -11.92
C SER A 143 0.42 13.21 -10.56
N TRP A 144 0.76 13.97 -9.52
CA TRP A 144 0.22 13.76 -8.18
C TRP A 144 -1.31 13.92 -8.14
N LYS A 145 -1.83 15.01 -8.71
CA LYS A 145 -3.29 15.26 -8.78
C LYS A 145 -4.02 14.21 -9.61
N GLU A 146 -3.44 13.78 -10.74
CA GLU A 146 -3.99 12.72 -11.58
C GLU A 146 -4.12 11.40 -10.80
N LYS A 147 -3.07 11.02 -10.05
CA LYS A 147 -3.09 9.81 -9.22
C LYS A 147 -4.10 9.88 -8.08
N VAL A 148 -4.21 11.02 -7.39
CA VAL A 148 -5.23 11.21 -6.34
C VAL A 148 -6.63 11.09 -6.92
N ALA A 149 -6.88 11.72 -8.07
CA ALA A 149 -8.18 11.63 -8.75
C ALA A 149 -8.51 10.18 -9.14
N ALA A 150 -7.57 9.48 -9.77
CA ALA A 150 -7.74 8.09 -10.16
C ALA A 150 -8.04 7.17 -8.97
N LEU A 151 -7.30 7.32 -7.86
CA LEU A 151 -7.56 6.54 -6.65
C LEU A 151 -8.92 6.86 -6.03
N ALA A 152 -9.30 8.15 -5.96
CA ALA A 152 -10.61 8.55 -5.45
C ALA A 152 -11.76 7.99 -6.30
N GLU A 153 -11.61 8.01 -7.64
CA GLU A 153 -12.58 7.41 -8.55
C GLU A 153 -12.67 5.90 -8.39
N GLY A 154 -11.53 5.21 -8.24
CA GLY A 154 -11.49 3.77 -7.97
C GLY A 154 -12.22 3.41 -6.68
N LEU A 155 -11.94 4.12 -5.57
CA LEU A 155 -12.61 3.92 -4.29
C LEU A 155 -14.11 4.23 -4.36
N PHE A 156 -14.50 5.28 -5.09
CA PHE A 156 -15.90 5.62 -5.31
C PHE A 156 -16.64 4.51 -6.07
N ALA A 157 -16.05 4.01 -7.16
CA ALA A 157 -16.61 2.92 -7.95
C ALA A 157 -16.71 1.62 -7.12
N ALA A 158 -15.64 1.29 -6.38
CA ALA A 158 -15.58 0.12 -5.51
C ALA A 158 -16.61 0.19 -4.37
N SER A 159 -16.81 1.37 -3.77
CA SER A 159 -17.85 1.60 -2.76
C SER A 159 -19.24 1.28 -3.32
N ARG A 160 -19.54 1.74 -4.54
CA ARG A 160 -20.83 1.46 -5.20
C ARG A 160 -21.02 -0.01 -5.55
N GLN A 161 -19.95 -0.69 -5.94
CA GLN A 161 -19.99 -2.10 -6.31
C GLN A 161 -20.15 -3.01 -5.10
N THR A 162 -19.46 -2.72 -4.00
CA THR A 162 -19.43 -3.57 -2.81
C THR A 162 -20.49 -3.20 -1.78
N GLY A 163 -21.07 -1.99 -1.86
CA GLY A 163 -22.00 -1.45 -0.88
C GLY A 163 -21.33 -0.91 0.39
N LYS A 164 -19.99 -0.94 0.46
CA LYS A 164 -19.19 -0.41 1.57
C LYS A 164 -18.93 1.09 1.41
N GLU A 165 -18.67 1.77 2.52
CA GLU A 165 -18.24 3.16 2.51
C GLU A 165 -16.70 3.24 2.58
N LEU A 166 -16.07 3.47 1.44
CA LEU A 166 -14.61 3.57 1.35
C LEU A 166 -14.19 5.04 1.24
N ARG A 167 -13.25 5.43 2.08
CA ARG A 167 -12.73 6.81 2.17
C ARG A 167 -11.22 6.84 1.97
N LEU A 168 -10.74 8.02 1.59
CA LEU A 168 -9.33 8.29 1.32
C LEU A 168 -8.79 9.29 2.34
N ALA A 169 -7.71 8.92 3.02
CA ALA A 169 -6.83 9.86 3.69
C ALA A 169 -5.53 9.99 2.89
N MET A 170 -5.18 11.19 2.47
CA MET A 170 -3.93 11.42 1.76
C MET A 170 -2.80 11.68 2.75
N SER A 171 -1.77 10.83 2.70
CA SER A 171 -0.54 11.04 3.45
C SER A 171 0.34 12.06 2.73
N LEU A 172 0.75 13.10 3.44
CA LEU A 172 1.69 14.11 2.98
C LEU A 172 3.09 13.79 3.50
N VAL A 173 4.11 14.13 2.72
CA VAL A 173 5.50 13.88 3.09
C VAL A 173 5.91 14.86 4.19
N ARG A 174 6.44 14.35 5.30
CA ARG A 174 7.08 15.10 6.40
C ARG A 174 8.33 15.87 5.96
N ARG A 175 8.10 16.93 5.18
CA ARG A 175 9.09 17.92 4.73
C ARG A 175 8.34 19.23 4.53
N PRO A 176 8.61 20.29 5.31
CA PRO A 176 7.73 21.47 5.40
C PRO A 176 7.28 22.03 4.05
N ASP A 177 8.22 22.35 3.15
CA ASP A 177 7.91 22.93 1.84
C ASP A 177 7.11 21.98 0.93
N LEU A 178 7.30 20.67 1.06
CA LEU A 178 6.58 19.69 0.24
C LEU A 178 5.20 19.39 0.82
N ALA A 179 5.08 19.23 2.14
CA ALA A 179 3.81 19.02 2.81
C ALA A 179 2.83 20.16 2.51
N GLU A 180 3.29 21.41 2.62
CA GLU A 180 2.47 22.58 2.33
C GLU A 180 2.00 22.60 0.87
N ARG A 181 2.91 22.33 -0.08
CA ARG A 181 2.56 22.25 -1.51
C ARG A 181 1.57 21.13 -1.80
N GLN A 182 1.80 19.93 -1.27
CA GLN A 182 0.89 18.79 -1.46
C GLN A 182 -0.49 19.09 -0.84
N TYR A 183 -0.53 19.77 0.31
CA TYR A 183 -1.78 20.22 0.91
C TYR A 183 -2.53 21.21 0.00
N GLN A 184 -1.84 22.21 -0.55
CA GLN A 184 -2.44 23.16 -1.50
C GLN A 184 -2.99 22.45 -2.73
N TRP A 185 -2.21 21.55 -3.32
CA TRP A 185 -2.65 20.73 -4.46
C TRP A 185 -3.90 19.90 -4.14
N LEU A 186 -3.96 19.30 -2.95
CA LEU A 186 -5.10 18.52 -2.50
C LEU A 186 -6.35 19.39 -2.33
N ARG A 187 -6.21 20.59 -1.76
CA ARG A 187 -7.32 21.55 -1.57
C ARG A 187 -7.89 22.03 -2.90
N GLU A 188 -7.03 22.35 -3.86
CA GLU A 188 -7.44 22.72 -5.23
C GLU A 188 -8.17 21.57 -5.91
N LEU A 189 -7.65 20.34 -5.80
CA LEU A 189 -8.26 19.16 -6.38
C LEU A 189 -9.61 18.84 -5.72
N GLN A 190 -9.71 18.90 -4.39
CA GLN A 190 -10.95 18.74 -3.64
C GLN A 190 -12.01 19.77 -4.07
N SER A 191 -11.59 20.99 -4.40
CA SER A 191 -12.51 22.06 -4.82
C SER A 191 -12.98 21.92 -6.27
N SER A 192 -12.21 21.24 -7.12
CA SER A 192 -12.47 21.12 -8.56
C SER A 192 -12.97 19.74 -9.01
N ASN A 193 -12.80 18.70 -8.20
CA ASN A 193 -13.23 17.33 -8.50
C ASN A 193 -14.22 16.83 -7.44
N GLY A 194 -15.48 16.66 -7.82
CA GLY A 194 -16.56 16.24 -6.92
C GLY A 194 -16.41 14.82 -6.36
N THR A 195 -15.73 13.92 -7.09
CA THR A 195 -15.44 12.57 -6.61
C THR A 195 -14.39 12.61 -5.51
N VAL A 196 -13.31 13.39 -5.71
CA VAL A 196 -12.30 13.63 -4.66
C VAL A 196 -12.95 14.29 -3.45
N ALA A 197 -13.81 15.28 -3.64
CA ALA A 197 -14.54 15.94 -2.54
C ALA A 197 -15.41 14.97 -1.72
N ASN A 198 -15.97 13.95 -2.35
CA ASN A 198 -16.80 12.95 -1.70
C ASN A 198 -15.96 11.91 -0.93
N VAL A 199 -14.86 11.43 -1.53
CA VAL A 199 -14.09 10.30 -0.99
C VAL A 199 -13.04 10.75 0.02
N LEU A 200 -12.45 11.94 -0.16
CA LEU A 200 -11.40 12.45 0.72
C LEU A 200 -11.96 12.80 2.11
N SER A 201 -11.54 12.07 3.13
CA SER A 201 -11.97 12.23 4.52
C SER A 201 -10.89 12.79 5.45
N GLY A 202 -9.61 12.67 5.07
CA GLY A 202 -8.51 12.98 5.98
C GLY A 202 -7.20 13.32 5.30
N ILE A 203 -6.28 13.80 6.13
CA ILE A 203 -4.87 14.02 5.80
C ILE A 203 -4.06 13.32 6.88
N ASP A 204 -2.97 12.69 6.46
CA ASP A 204 -2.00 12.04 7.32
C ASP A 204 -0.60 12.58 7.03
N PHE A 205 0.36 12.41 7.95
CA PHE A 205 1.74 12.83 7.77
C PHE A 205 2.67 11.63 7.96
N CYS A 206 3.36 11.23 6.89
CA CYS A 206 4.22 10.04 6.85
C CYS A 206 5.65 10.37 6.42
N ALA A 207 6.54 9.38 6.56
CA ALA A 207 8.02 9.46 6.52
C ALA A 207 8.66 9.72 7.90
N THR A 208 9.99 9.92 7.93
CA THR A 208 10.83 9.87 9.13
C THR A 208 10.25 10.64 10.32
N GLU A 209 9.92 9.92 11.40
CA GLU A 209 9.38 10.50 12.64
C GLU A 209 10.46 11.09 13.54
N GLU A 210 11.73 10.76 13.29
CA GLU A 210 12.88 11.25 14.06
C GLU A 210 13.13 12.75 13.82
N GLY A 211 12.94 13.56 14.87
CA GLY A 211 13.21 15.01 14.88
C GLY A 211 12.22 15.80 15.74
N TYR A 212 12.59 17.01 16.20
CA TYR A 212 11.67 17.92 16.88
C TYR A 212 11.66 19.33 16.25
N PRO A 213 10.48 19.87 15.85
CA PRO A 213 9.22 19.12 15.78
C PRO A 213 9.35 17.95 14.79
N PRO A 214 8.53 16.89 14.90
CA PRO A 214 8.51 15.85 13.88
C PRO A 214 8.34 16.54 12.52
N GLY A 215 9.25 16.24 11.59
CA GLY A 215 9.46 17.01 10.36
C GLY A 215 8.27 17.05 9.40
#